data_AF-A0A1I1C3G7-F1
#
_entry.id   AF-A0A1I1C3G7-F1
#
_cell.length_a   1.000
_cell.length_b   1.000
_cell.length_c   1.000
_cell.angle_alpha   90.00
_cell.angle_beta   90.00
_cell.angle_gamma   90.00
#
_symmetry.space_group_name_H-M   'P 1'
#
loop_
_entity.id
_entity.type
_entity.pdbx_description
1 polymer ?
#
loop_
_entity_poly.entity_id
_entity_poly.type
_entity_poly.pdbx_seq_one_letter_code
_entity_poly.pdbx_strand_id
1 'polypeptide(L)'
;MDLVPAKRQNALSNDHSLYRRKASTWTKTNVQTHITTVWAGARQQESRLIKLWRDQKGLDFPSFYIELAVIVALSNTNYPTLSDRIVACLTYLRDTFANARFVDPANTNNVISDALTAAEKQRISAAAGQALNGSWEQFVT
;
A
#
# COMPACT_ATOMS: atom_id res chain seq x y z
N MET A 1 -3.74 -1.87 -18.12
CA MET A 1 -4.19 -0.64 -17.42
C MET A 1 -5.62 -0.88 -16.95
N ASP A 2 -5.89 -0.73 -15.66
CA ASP A 2 -7.25 -0.82 -15.13
C ASP A 2 -7.83 0.60 -14.96
N LEU A 3 -8.93 0.89 -15.65
CA LEU A 3 -9.61 2.18 -15.55
C LEU A 3 -10.61 2.11 -14.38
N VAL A 4 -10.43 2.98 -13.39
CA VAL A 4 -11.38 3.16 -12.28
C VAL A 4 -12.22 4.40 -12.56
N PRO A 5 -13.55 4.28 -12.76
CA PRO A 5 -14.40 5.44 -12.89
C PRO A 5 -14.33 6.32 -11.63
N ALA A 6 -14.00 7.59 -11.82
CA ALA A 6 -13.99 8.61 -10.78
C ALA A 6 -14.98 9.71 -11.14
N LYS A 7 -15.86 10.07 -10.21
CA LYS A 7 -16.76 11.23 -10.36
C LYS A 7 -16.44 12.26 -9.29
N ARG A 8 -16.02 13.46 -9.70
CA ARG A 8 -15.85 14.60 -8.78
C ARG A 8 -17.23 15.02 -8.25
N GLN A 9 -17.37 15.15 -6.93
CA GLN A 9 -18.68 15.38 -6.31
C GLN A 9 -19.13 16.84 -6.40
N ASN A 10 -18.20 17.80 -6.39
CA ASN A 10 -18.51 19.22 -6.45
C ASN A 10 -17.35 19.99 -7.13
N ALA A 11 -17.62 21.13 -7.75
CA ALA A 11 -16.58 22.04 -8.28
C ALA A 11 -15.72 22.68 -7.19
N LEU A 12 -16.22 22.75 -5.95
CA LEU A 12 -15.55 23.39 -4.81
C LEU A 12 -14.80 22.39 -3.89
N SER A 13 -14.86 21.09 -4.18
CA SER A 13 -14.21 20.06 -3.37
C SER A 13 -13.42 19.09 -4.25
N ASN A 14 -12.26 18.65 -3.74
CA ASN A 14 -11.47 17.57 -4.33
C ASN A 14 -11.95 16.18 -3.91
N ASP A 15 -13.17 16.08 -3.37
CA ASP A 15 -13.81 14.82 -3.08
C ASP A 15 -14.27 14.12 -4.36
N HIS A 16 -13.87 12.87 -4.49
CA HIS A 16 -14.18 12.00 -5.61
C HIS A 16 -14.94 10.77 -5.10
N SER A 17 -15.97 10.38 -5.83
CA SER A 17 -16.52 9.02 -5.73
C SER A 17 -15.66 8.10 -6.60
N LEU A 18 -14.99 7.13 -6.00
CA LEU A 18 -14.30 6.04 -6.69
C LEU A 18 -15.13 4.77 -6.60
N TYR A 19 -15.26 4.06 -7.72
CA TYR A 19 -15.89 2.73 -7.71
C TYR A 19 -14.90 1.66 -7.24
N ARG A 20 -15.21 0.98 -6.14
CA ARG A 20 -14.45 -0.16 -5.63
C ARG A 20 -14.98 -1.44 -6.24
N ARG A 21 -14.28 -1.95 -7.27
CA ARG A 21 -14.70 -3.17 -7.99
C ARG A 21 -14.88 -4.38 -7.08
N LYS A 22 -13.93 -4.63 -6.16
CA LYS A 22 -13.99 -5.78 -5.23
C LYS A 22 -15.19 -5.74 -4.27
N ALA A 23 -15.64 -4.54 -3.92
CA ALA A 23 -16.75 -4.34 -2.99
C ALA A 23 -18.07 -4.00 -3.69
N SER A 24 -18.08 -3.98 -5.04
CA SER A 24 -19.19 -3.56 -5.88
C SER A 24 -19.93 -2.31 -5.38
N THR A 25 -19.19 -1.30 -4.92
CA THR A 25 -19.77 -0.09 -4.31
C THR A 25 -18.96 1.17 -4.62
N TRP A 26 -19.57 2.33 -4.39
CA TRP A 26 -18.93 3.63 -4.50
C TRP A 26 -18.37 4.07 -3.16
N THR A 27 -17.20 4.68 -3.18
CA THR A 27 -16.54 5.20 -2.00
C THR A 27 -16.14 6.65 -2.23
N LYS A 28 -16.60 7.54 -1.35
CA LYS A 28 -16.11 8.93 -1.30
C LYS A 28 -14.71 8.93 -0.71
N THR A 29 -13.77 9.55 -1.41
CA THR A 29 -12.40 9.77 -0.95
C THR A 29 -11.83 11.06 -1.55
N ASN A 30 -10.59 11.42 -1.23
CA ASN A 30 -9.93 12.61 -1.72
C ASN A 30 -8.52 12.26 -2.20
N VAL A 31 -8.36 12.21 -3.53
CA VAL A 31 -7.10 11.83 -4.18
C VAL A 31 -5.98 12.82 -3.83
N GLN A 32 -6.30 14.10 -3.64
CA GLN A 32 -5.31 15.09 -3.23
C GLN A 32 -4.79 14.79 -1.82
N THR A 33 -5.68 14.43 -0.89
CA THR A 33 -5.28 14.01 0.47
C THR A 33 -4.40 12.76 0.44
N HIS A 34 -4.68 11.80 -0.45
CA HIS A 34 -3.82 10.62 -0.64
C HIS A 34 -2.43 11.02 -1.12
N ILE A 35 -2.34 11.86 -2.16
CA ILE A 35 -1.07 12.37 -2.69
C ILE A 35 -0.28 13.08 -1.58
N THR A 36 -0.92 13.99 -0.85
CA THR A 36 -0.28 14.73 0.24
C THR A 36 0.24 13.80 1.34
N THR A 37 -0.54 12.78 1.72
CA THR A 37 -0.15 11.79 2.73
C THR A 37 1.10 11.02 2.28
N VAL A 38 1.10 10.53 1.04
CA VAL A 38 2.22 9.75 0.50
C VAL A 38 3.46 10.62 0.34
N TRP A 39 3.28 11.86 -0.13
CA TRP A 39 4.38 12.79 -0.36
C TRP A 39 5.04 13.21 0.96
N ALA A 40 4.24 13.54 1.98
CA ALA A 40 4.73 13.87 3.32
C ALA A 40 5.47 12.70 3.99
N GLY A 41 5.09 11.46 3.67
CA GLY A 41 5.79 10.27 4.17
C GLY A 41 7.22 10.11 3.63
N ALA A 42 7.56 10.77 2.50
CA ALA A 42 8.90 10.76 1.91
C ALA A 42 9.53 9.36 1.68
N ARG A 43 8.70 8.35 1.34
CA ARG A 43 9.12 6.95 1.09
C ARG A 43 8.91 6.48 -0.35
N GLN A 44 9.15 7.36 -1.33
CA GLN A 44 8.83 7.09 -2.74
C GLN A 44 9.71 6.02 -3.36
N GLN A 45 11.00 5.95 -2.99
CA GLN A 45 11.92 4.94 -3.51
C GLN A 45 11.51 3.53 -3.03
N GLU A 46 11.24 3.42 -1.74
CA GLU A 46 10.81 2.18 -1.09
C GLU A 46 9.46 1.73 -1.63
N SER A 47 8.50 2.65 -1.73
CA SER A 47 7.18 2.37 -2.28
C SER A 47 7.24 1.86 -3.73
N ARG A 48 8.14 2.40 -4.57
CA ARG A 48 8.32 1.93 -5.95
C ARG A 48 8.88 0.51 -6.00
N LEU A 49 9.91 0.22 -5.20
CA LEU A 49 10.50 -1.11 -5.14
C LEU A 49 9.51 -2.17 -4.62
N ILE A 50 8.77 -1.86 -3.57
CA ILE A 50 7.74 -2.78 -3.04
C ILE A 50 6.61 -2.99 -4.06
N LYS A 51 6.20 -1.97 -4.81
CA LYS A 51 5.21 -2.13 -5.88
C LYS A 51 5.71 -3.02 -7.01
N LEU A 52 6.97 -2.86 -7.41
CA LEU A 52 7.58 -3.67 -8.46
C LEU A 52 7.72 -5.13 -8.03
N TRP A 53 8.21 -5.37 -6.80
CA TRP A 53 8.23 -6.71 -6.19
C TRP A 53 6.83 -7.32 -6.17
N ARG A 54 5.82 -6.56 -5.73
CA ARG A 54 4.41 -6.98 -5.68
C ARG A 54 3.91 -7.43 -7.06
N ASP A 55 4.22 -6.66 -8.11
CA ASP A 55 3.79 -6.97 -9.48
C ASP A 55 4.47 -8.25 -10.00
N GLN A 56 5.79 -8.40 -9.77
CA GLN A 56 6.53 -9.61 -10.16
C GLN A 56 6.06 -10.87 -9.44
N LYS A 57 5.57 -10.75 -8.20
CA LYS A 57 5.01 -11.88 -7.44
C LYS A 57 3.51 -12.08 -7.69
N GLY A 58 2.89 -11.31 -8.59
CA GLY A 58 1.47 -11.44 -8.94
C GLY A 58 0.52 -11.24 -7.76
N LEU A 59 0.92 -10.41 -6.79
CA LEU A 59 0.14 -10.15 -5.59
C LEU A 59 -0.91 -9.07 -5.88
N ASP A 60 -2.18 -9.33 -5.57
CA ASP A 60 -3.25 -8.34 -5.72
C ASP A 60 -3.32 -7.41 -4.51
N PHE A 61 -2.30 -6.54 -4.38
CA PHE A 61 -2.12 -5.60 -3.27
C PHE A 61 -2.25 -4.16 -3.77
N PRO A 62 -3.29 -3.40 -3.37
CA PRO A 62 -3.52 -2.04 -3.86
C PRO A 62 -2.36 -1.07 -3.62
N SER A 63 -2.01 -0.29 -4.64
CA SER A 63 -0.88 0.65 -4.62
C SER A 63 -0.89 1.64 -3.46
N PHE A 64 -2.05 2.24 -3.15
CA PHE A 64 -2.16 3.18 -2.04
C PHE A 64 -2.00 2.49 -0.69
N TYR A 65 -2.48 1.26 -0.57
CA TYR A 65 -2.33 0.49 0.65
C TYR A 65 -0.85 0.11 0.87
N ILE A 66 -0.09 -0.21 -0.18
CA ILE A 66 1.37 -0.39 -0.12
C ILE A 66 2.06 0.86 0.41
N GLU A 67 1.72 2.04 -0.12
CA GLU A 67 2.37 3.30 0.30
C GLU A 67 2.13 3.59 1.78
N LEU A 68 0.91 3.38 2.28
CA LEU A 68 0.61 3.52 3.70
C LEU A 68 1.38 2.49 4.55
N ALA A 69 1.44 1.23 4.09
CA ALA A 69 2.17 0.18 4.80
C ALA A 69 3.68 0.49 4.87
N VAL A 70 4.28 1.01 3.81
CA VAL A 70 5.68 1.43 3.76
C VAL A 70 5.94 2.61 4.71
N ILE A 71 5.05 3.60 4.74
CA ILE A 71 5.15 4.74 5.67
C ILE A 71 5.13 4.25 7.12
N VAL A 72 4.21 3.34 7.46
CA VAL A 72 4.10 2.76 8.81
C VAL A 72 5.33 1.91 9.15
N ALA A 73 5.77 1.04 8.24
CA ALA A 73 6.93 0.17 8.43
C ALA A 73 8.22 0.94 8.73
N LEU A 74 8.34 2.16 8.19
CA LEU A 74 9.51 3.02 8.33
C LEU A 74 9.26 4.23 9.25
N SER A 75 8.14 4.24 9.96
CA SER A 75 7.84 5.25 10.96
C SER A 75 8.74 4.98 12.18
N ASN A 76 9.51 5.99 12.59
CA ASN A 76 10.43 5.93 13.75
C ASN A 76 11.68 5.04 13.57
N THR A 77 12.13 4.79 12.34
CA THR A 77 13.36 4.02 12.08
C THR A 77 14.39 4.83 11.28
N ASN A 78 15.66 4.78 11.70
CA ASN A 78 16.79 5.40 11.00
C ASN A 78 17.64 4.33 10.29
N TYR A 79 17.06 3.70 9.27
CA TYR A 79 17.81 2.77 8.41
C TYR A 79 18.62 3.56 7.37
N PRO A 80 19.96 3.45 7.38
CA PRO A 80 20.83 4.29 6.57
C PRO A 80 20.74 3.96 5.08
N THR A 81 20.69 2.67 4.74
CA THR A 81 20.68 2.23 3.34
C THR A 81 19.26 1.96 2.84
N LEU A 82 19.08 2.04 1.52
CA LEU A 82 17.83 1.65 0.86
C LEU A 82 17.53 0.17 1.10
N SER A 83 18.54 -0.68 1.02
CA SER A 83 18.43 -2.13 1.26
C SER A 83 17.88 -2.43 2.65
N ASP A 84 18.41 -1.78 3.70
CA ASP A 84 17.91 -1.96 5.07
C ASP A 84 16.44 -1.54 5.20
N ARG A 85 16.04 -0.45 4.54
CA ARG A 85 14.65 0.02 4.52
C ARG A 85 13.72 -0.97 3.82
N ILE A 86 14.16 -1.58 2.73
CA ILE A 86 13.39 -2.61 2.05
C ILE A 86 13.24 -3.85 2.92
N VAL A 87 14.33 -4.30 3.57
CA VAL A 87 14.28 -5.43 4.52
C VAL A 87 13.30 -5.12 5.67
N ALA A 88 13.31 -3.89 6.20
CA ALA A 88 12.36 -3.47 7.22
C ALA A 88 10.90 -3.49 6.73
N CYS A 89 10.65 -3.03 5.50
CA CYS A 89 9.33 -3.10 4.88
C CYS A 89 8.85 -4.55 4.74
N LEU A 90 9.69 -5.44 4.22
CA LEU A 90 9.35 -6.86 4.06
C LEU A 90 9.13 -7.55 5.42
N THR A 91 9.94 -7.21 6.42
CA THR A 91 9.78 -7.71 7.79
C THR A 91 8.43 -7.28 8.37
N TYR A 92 8.06 -6.00 8.21
CA TYR A 92 6.75 -5.50 8.61
C TYR A 92 5.60 -6.22 7.88
N LEU A 93 5.73 -6.43 6.57
CA LEU A 93 4.74 -7.16 5.76
C LEU A 93 4.57 -8.62 6.21
N ARG A 94 5.67 -9.27 6.63
CA ARG A 94 5.67 -10.63 7.16
C ARG A 94 4.99 -10.69 8.54
N ASP A 95 5.40 -9.83 9.47
CA ASP A 95 5.13 -10.02 10.90
C ASP A 95 3.90 -9.26 11.41
N THR A 96 3.66 -8.05 10.91
CA THR A 96 2.73 -7.10 11.54
C THR A 96 1.55 -6.74 10.64
N PHE A 97 1.78 -6.64 9.33
CA PHE A 97 0.84 -6.09 8.37
C PHE A 97 -0.54 -6.76 8.36
N ALA A 98 -0.60 -8.09 8.50
CA ALA A 98 -1.86 -8.83 8.41
C ALA A 98 -2.90 -8.37 9.45
N ASN A 99 -2.42 -7.93 10.61
CA ASN A 99 -3.25 -7.48 11.74
C ASN A 99 -3.39 -5.96 11.82
N ALA A 100 -2.63 -5.21 11.02
CA ALA A 100 -2.63 -3.76 11.06
C ALA A 100 -3.87 -3.18 10.37
N ARG A 101 -4.50 -2.20 11.04
CA ARG A 101 -5.68 -1.50 10.54
C ARG A 101 -5.27 -0.17 9.90
N PHE A 102 -5.73 0.05 8.67
CA PHE A 102 -5.44 1.26 7.91
C PHE A 102 -6.74 1.96 7.57
N VAL A 103 -6.85 3.22 8.01
CA VAL A 103 -7.99 4.09 7.74
C VAL A 103 -7.62 5.06 6.63
N ASP A 104 -8.57 5.36 5.76
CA ASP A 104 -8.41 6.37 4.74
C ASP A 104 -8.30 7.77 5.37
N PRO A 105 -7.16 8.48 5.19
CA PRO A 105 -6.99 9.83 5.74
C PRO A 105 -7.97 10.85 5.15
N ALA A 106 -8.55 10.57 3.97
CA ALA A 106 -9.55 11.42 3.35
C ALA A 106 -10.97 11.19 3.86
N ASN A 107 -11.25 10.02 4.43
CA ASN A 107 -12.58 9.64 4.91
C ASN A 107 -12.46 8.49 5.91
N THR A 108 -12.56 8.81 7.19
CA THR A 108 -12.33 7.85 8.28
C THR A 108 -13.34 6.71 8.35
N ASN A 109 -14.48 6.82 7.66
CA ASN A 109 -15.43 5.73 7.50
C ASN A 109 -14.93 4.62 6.56
N ASN A 110 -13.90 4.91 5.73
CA ASN A 110 -13.32 3.91 4.85
C ASN A 110 -12.12 3.24 5.51
N VAL A 111 -12.22 1.93 5.69
CA VAL A 111 -11.09 1.10 6.10
C VAL A 111 -10.39 0.59 4.83
N ILE A 112 -9.13 1.00 4.65
CA ILE A 112 -8.30 0.57 3.52
C ILE A 112 -7.87 -0.89 3.70
N SER A 113 -7.64 -1.31 4.94
CA SER A 113 -7.25 -2.69 5.25
C SER A 113 -8.30 -3.74 4.90
N ASP A 114 -9.53 -3.33 4.62
CA ASP A 114 -10.63 -4.21 4.19
C ASP A 114 -10.58 -4.47 2.66
N ALA A 115 -9.68 -3.80 1.93
CA ALA A 115 -9.46 -4.05 0.51
C ALA A 115 -8.78 -5.41 0.22
N LEU A 116 -8.28 -6.06 1.28
CA LEU A 116 -7.66 -7.39 1.22
C LEU A 116 -8.36 -8.34 2.20
N THR A 117 -8.69 -9.51 1.70
CA THR A 117 -9.11 -10.65 2.51
C THR A 117 -7.97 -11.15 3.40
N ALA A 118 -8.30 -11.89 4.45
CA ALA A 118 -7.29 -12.52 5.32
C ALA A 118 -6.35 -13.44 4.52
N ALA A 119 -6.87 -14.17 3.53
CA ALA A 119 -6.07 -15.03 2.66
C ALA A 119 -5.10 -14.24 1.76
N GLU A 120 -5.52 -13.09 1.23
CA GLU A 120 -4.63 -12.19 0.47
C GLU A 120 -3.53 -11.61 1.37
N LYS A 121 -3.86 -11.19 2.59
CA LYS A 121 -2.86 -10.72 3.56
C LYS A 121 -1.86 -11.81 3.92
N GLN A 122 -2.32 -13.05 4.10
CA GLN A 122 -1.44 -14.19 4.38
C GLN A 122 -0.51 -14.50 3.20
N ARG A 123 -1.01 -14.42 1.96
CA ARG A 123 -0.17 -14.58 0.76
C ARG A 123 0.93 -13.51 0.68
N ILE A 124 0.61 -12.26 1.03
CA ILE A 124 1.60 -11.17 1.08
C ILE A 124 2.66 -11.45 2.16
N SER A 125 2.24 -11.84 3.37
CA SER A 125 3.15 -12.17 4.47
C SER A 125 4.09 -13.33 4.10
N ALA A 126 3.56 -14.39 3.51
CA ALA A 126 4.36 -15.53 3.05
C ALA A 126 5.36 -15.14 1.95
N ALA A 127 4.93 -14.37 0.95
CA ALA A 127 5.80 -13.89 -0.11
C ALA A 127 6.92 -12.97 0.44
N ALA A 128 6.61 -12.12 1.43
CA ALA A 128 7.60 -11.28 2.09
C ALA A 128 8.64 -12.12 2.85
N GLY A 129 8.19 -13.17 3.54
CA GLY A 129 9.09 -14.15 4.17
C GLY A 129 10.01 -14.85 3.18
N GLN A 130 9.50 -15.25 2.01
CA GLN A 130 10.33 -15.81 0.94
C GLN A 130 11.36 -14.80 0.42
N ALA A 131 10.96 -13.55 0.21
CA ALA A 131 11.87 -12.50 -0.26
C ALA A 131 13.01 -12.22 0.74
N LEU A 132 12.72 -12.24 2.04
CA LEU A 132 13.74 -12.07 3.10
C LEU A 132 14.75 -13.21 3.17
N ASN A 133 14.35 -14.42 2.76
CA ASN A 133 15.22 -15.60 2.72
C ASN A 133 15.94 -15.79 1.37
N GLY A 134 15.62 -14.96 0.37
CA GLY A 134 16.18 -15.02 -0.99
C GLY A 134 17.38 -14.10 -1.18
N SER A 135 17.91 -14.05 -2.40
CA SER A 135 18.96 -13.09 -2.78
C SER A 135 18.38 -11.78 -3.34
N TRP A 136 19.15 -10.70 -3.27
CA TRP A 136 18.78 -9.40 -3.84
C TRP A 136 18.51 -9.46 -5.36
N GLU A 137 19.20 -10.35 -6.08
CA GLU A 137 19.01 -10.57 -7.52
C GLU A 137 17.62 -11.12 -7.85
N GLN A 138 16.99 -11.81 -6.90
CA GLN A 138 15.65 -12.40 -7.05
C GLN A 138 14.54 -11.48 -6.52
N PHE A 139 14.92 -10.36 -5.89
CA PHE A 139 13.98 -9.43 -5.26
C PHE A 139 13.24 -8.58 -6.29
N VAL A 140 13.99 -7.98 -7.21
CA VAL A 140 13.47 -7.19 -8.32
C VAL A 140 14.27 -7.53 -9.58
N THR A 141 13.60 -8.14 -10.56
CA THR A 141 14.17 -8.54 -11.88
C THR A 141 13.50 -7.85 -13.06
#